data_AF-A0A0D8YA72-F1
#
_entry.id   AF-A0A0D8YA72-F1
#
_cell.length_a   1.000
_cell.length_b   1.000
_cell.length_c   1.000
_cell.angle_alpha   90.00
_cell.angle_beta   90.00
_cell.angle_gamma   90.00
#
_symmetry.space_group_name_H-M   'P 1'
#
loop_
_entity.id
_entity.type
_entity.pdbx_description
1 polymer ?
#
loop_
_entity_poly.entity_id
_entity_poly.type
_entity_poly.pdbx_seq_one_letter_code
_entity_poly.pdbx_strand_id
1 'polypeptide(L)'
;MGRVQQSRKLGEVRGKLRNADFVLFVSFRGYLCGRTTLAFANYCSLDRYTERPIAAFVNICPYAFNRMKPFEISSWEATVKHELIHALVFSPALFKKFNGRNRMNNENNTDIIPGVVERFTRTDWETANGTISHNVYMIVTPNVRKEARDHFKCPDLEGAEIENQGGSGTLGAHWEKRVLENEAMTGVSTQVFALTRLTLALFEDSGWYRVNYELVMSKAEQMLWGQHLGCKFVKQSCLTWIKENPENPYPFCKVFEDLRCSANRMEKVRCNLISDQKNVPAEYDYNIPNLYKDMKGRSVPGHGVLDVADFCPYYRVYSSLSEEGSDTRCTFSGNMNYNNYSLEVFSPTARCFQLDGGIKVKNEIGTRFWFQNVGCYEAICKDNRLQIKTQNSKFYPCYQAGQLIHIEKRVHRVGTVTTRIVCPSCTEFCGRQYCAPDKQITARIGDPTRGTICLHTKSISIIFLLASLETYFFL
;
A
#
# COMPACT_ATOMS: atom_id res chain seq x y z
N MET A 1 49.78 36.53 -19.34
CA MET A 1 48.51 36.95 -19.97
C MET A 1 47.61 35.73 -20.03
N GLY A 2 46.43 35.58 -19.46
CA GLY A 2 45.65 36.30 -18.46
C GLY A 2 44.51 35.32 -18.08
N ARG A 3 44.30 35.09 -16.78
CA ARG A 3 43.21 34.25 -16.25
C ARG A 3 41.86 34.85 -16.64
N VAL A 4 40.96 34.04 -17.19
CA VAL A 4 39.52 34.35 -17.20
C VAL A 4 38.89 33.68 -15.98
N GLN A 5 38.89 34.40 -14.85
CA GLN A 5 37.91 34.17 -13.79
C GLN A 5 36.58 34.74 -14.29
N GLN A 6 35.68 33.87 -14.75
CA GLN A 6 34.29 34.28 -15.00
C GLN A 6 33.51 34.21 -13.69
N SER A 7 33.74 35.18 -12.82
CA SER A 7 32.79 35.53 -11.75
C SER A 7 31.55 36.15 -12.41
N ARG A 8 30.57 35.31 -12.77
CA ARG A 8 29.21 35.82 -13.04
C ARG A 8 28.63 36.27 -11.71
N LYS A 9 28.78 37.56 -11.39
CA LYS A 9 27.87 38.23 -10.46
C LYS A 9 26.45 38.03 -11.00
N LEU A 10 25.68 37.11 -10.39
CA LEU A 10 24.23 37.13 -10.51
C LEU A 10 23.79 38.51 -10.03
N GLY A 11 23.35 39.37 -10.97
CA GLY A 11 22.77 40.65 -10.60
C GLY A 11 21.58 40.41 -9.67
N GLU A 12 21.47 41.21 -8.60
CA GLU A 12 20.27 41.20 -7.78
C GLU A 12 19.08 41.66 -8.63
N VAL A 13 18.23 40.72 -9.04
CA VAL A 13 16.94 41.04 -9.62
C VAL A 13 16.03 41.43 -8.47
N ARG A 14 15.84 42.73 -8.26
CA ARG A 14 14.90 43.26 -7.25
C ARG A 14 13.53 43.46 -7.90
N GLY A 15 12.53 42.75 -7.39
CA GLY A 15 11.14 42.87 -7.83
C GLY A 15 10.17 42.53 -6.71
N LYS A 16 8.94 43.05 -6.78
CA LYS A 16 7.85 42.64 -5.88
C LYS A 16 6.99 41.61 -6.59
N LEU A 17 6.83 40.44 -5.97
CA LEU A 17 5.84 39.46 -6.40
C LEU A 17 4.45 39.98 -6.01
N ARG A 18 3.51 39.92 -6.94
CA ARG A 18 2.10 40.28 -6.72
C ARG A 18 1.25 39.04 -6.94
N ASN A 19 0.14 38.92 -6.20
CA ASN A 19 -0.81 37.80 -6.31
C ASN A 19 -0.15 36.42 -6.11
N ALA A 20 0.72 36.30 -5.12
CA ALA A 20 1.38 35.05 -4.76
C ALA A 20 1.38 34.88 -3.24
N ASP A 21 0.86 33.76 -2.76
CA ASP A 21 0.83 33.40 -1.33
C ASP A 21 2.00 32.51 -0.91
N PHE A 22 2.68 31.90 -1.89
CA PHE A 22 3.79 30.98 -1.66
C PHE A 22 4.69 30.92 -2.89
N VAL A 23 6.00 30.83 -2.67
CA VAL A 23 7.02 30.68 -3.73
C VAL A 23 7.78 29.39 -3.53
N LEU A 24 7.75 28.50 -4.53
CA LEU A 24 8.52 27.26 -4.52
C LEU A 24 9.72 27.34 -5.46
N PHE A 25 10.92 27.16 -4.92
CA PHE A 25 12.15 27.01 -5.68
C PHE A 25 12.42 25.54 -5.95
N VAL A 26 12.40 25.14 -7.23
CA VAL A 26 12.68 23.75 -7.63
C VAL A 26 14.13 23.62 -8.10
N SER A 27 14.83 22.59 -7.63
CA SER A 27 16.23 22.35 -7.98
C SER A 27 16.56 20.88 -8.18
N PHE A 28 17.65 20.62 -8.92
CA PHE A 28 18.15 19.29 -9.26
C PHE A 28 19.65 19.16 -8.89
N ARG A 29 19.98 19.30 -7.61
CA ARG A 29 21.36 19.33 -7.11
C ARG A 29 21.72 17.99 -6.48
N GLY A 30 22.50 17.18 -7.21
CA GLY A 30 22.89 15.84 -6.74
C GLY A 30 23.86 15.83 -5.55
N TYR A 31 24.70 16.85 -5.39
CA TYR A 31 25.69 16.91 -4.30
C TYR A 31 25.06 17.07 -2.89
N LEU A 32 23.78 17.43 -2.82
CA LEU A 32 23.01 17.55 -1.57
C LEU A 32 22.24 16.26 -1.24
N CYS A 33 22.25 15.27 -2.13
CA CYS A 33 21.47 14.06 -1.97
C CYS A 33 22.25 12.97 -1.22
N GLY A 34 21.61 12.37 -0.21
CA GLY A 34 22.06 11.12 0.36
C GLY A 34 21.90 9.96 -0.64
N ARG A 35 22.51 8.81 -0.33
CA ARG A 35 22.45 7.62 -1.21
C ARG A 35 21.04 7.09 -1.47
N THR A 36 20.13 7.28 -0.51
CA THR A 36 18.75 6.76 -0.54
C THR A 36 17.70 7.86 -0.64
N THR A 37 18.12 9.13 -0.70
CA THR A 37 17.21 10.29 -0.75
C THR A 37 16.65 10.46 -2.16
N LEU A 38 15.32 10.48 -2.29
CA LEU A 38 14.64 10.71 -3.57
C LEU A 38 14.47 12.21 -3.86
N ALA A 39 14.01 12.93 -2.85
CA ALA A 39 13.90 14.38 -2.83
C ALA A 39 14.05 14.86 -1.39
N PHE A 40 14.19 16.16 -1.20
CA PHE A 40 14.04 16.79 0.10
C PHE A 40 13.52 18.22 -0.08
N ALA A 41 12.74 18.72 0.88
CA ALA A 41 12.28 20.10 0.89
C ALA A 41 12.33 20.74 2.27
N ASN A 42 12.35 22.07 2.28
CA ASN A 42 12.25 22.86 3.50
C ASN A 42 11.71 24.25 3.18
N TYR A 43 11.17 24.94 4.19
CA TYR A 43 10.83 26.34 4.06
C TYR A 43 12.10 27.22 4.07
N CYS A 44 12.04 28.32 3.33
CA CYS A 44 13.10 29.33 3.25
C CYS A 44 12.74 30.59 4.04
N SER A 45 11.44 30.93 4.09
CA SER A 45 10.97 32.20 4.64
C SER A 45 9.55 32.05 5.18
N LEU A 46 9.29 32.78 6.25
CA LEU A 46 7.99 32.82 6.93
C LEU A 46 7.41 34.23 6.82
N ASP A 47 6.08 34.32 6.79
CA ASP A 47 5.37 35.58 6.97
C ASP A 47 5.71 36.21 8.33
N ARG A 48 5.90 37.53 8.36
CA ARG A 48 6.33 38.24 9.56
C ARG A 48 5.30 38.21 10.69
N TYR A 49 4.02 38.10 10.35
CA TYR A 49 2.92 38.22 11.30
C TYR A 49 2.30 36.87 11.64
N THR A 50 2.07 36.04 10.63
CA THR A 50 1.42 34.74 10.83
C THR A 50 2.41 33.61 11.04
N GLU A 51 3.71 33.86 10.84
CA GLU A 51 4.78 32.85 10.83
C GLU A 51 4.52 31.67 9.86
N ARG A 52 3.64 31.86 8.88
CA ARG A 52 3.30 30.87 7.85
C ARG A 52 4.42 30.79 6.82
N PRO A 53 4.79 29.60 6.32
CA PRO A 53 5.69 29.48 5.17
C PRO A 53 5.19 30.26 3.95
N ILE A 54 6.03 31.16 3.43
CA ILE A 54 5.75 31.95 2.21
C ILE A 54 6.76 31.68 1.10
N ALA A 55 7.88 31.04 1.41
CA ALA A 55 8.81 30.55 0.42
C ALA A 55 9.42 29.24 0.89
N ALA A 56 9.67 28.32 -0.04
CA ALA A 56 10.31 27.04 0.21
C ALA A 56 11.15 26.61 -0.99
N PHE A 57 11.98 25.59 -0.79
CA PHE A 57 12.61 24.89 -1.89
C PHE A 57 12.26 23.39 -1.84
N VAL A 58 12.28 22.77 -3.02
CA VAL A 58 12.32 21.32 -3.18
C VAL A 58 13.51 20.97 -4.08
N ASN A 59 14.31 20.00 -3.65
CA ASN A 59 15.40 19.46 -4.44
C ASN A 59 15.09 18.02 -4.83
N ILE A 60 15.07 17.75 -6.13
CA ILE A 60 14.89 16.41 -6.68
C ILE A 60 16.27 15.81 -6.96
N CYS A 61 16.53 14.62 -6.45
CA CYS A 61 17.82 13.97 -6.60
C CYS A 61 18.00 13.38 -8.01
N PRO A 62 18.96 13.88 -8.82
CA PRO A 62 19.06 13.50 -10.24
C PRO A 62 19.25 12.00 -10.48
N TYR A 63 20.02 11.34 -9.61
CA TYR A 63 20.24 9.89 -9.70
C TYR A 63 18.95 9.10 -9.54
N ALA A 64 18.10 9.47 -8.58
CA ALA A 64 16.83 8.81 -8.33
C ALA A 64 15.85 9.09 -9.48
N PHE A 65 15.79 10.35 -9.93
CA PHE A 65 14.91 10.77 -11.02
C PHE A 65 15.28 10.11 -12.36
N ASN A 66 16.57 10.00 -12.68
CA ASN A 66 17.04 9.38 -13.93
C ASN A 66 16.81 7.86 -14.00
N ARG A 67 16.62 7.21 -12.84
CA ARG A 67 16.27 5.78 -12.77
C ARG A 67 14.77 5.52 -12.90
N MET A 68 13.96 6.59 -12.91
CA MET A 68 12.51 6.49 -12.94
C MET A 68 12.02 5.92 -14.27
N LYS A 69 11.12 4.96 -14.17
CA LYS A 69 10.38 4.47 -15.33
C LYS A 69 9.10 5.30 -15.53
N PRO A 70 8.62 5.51 -16.77
CA PRO A 70 7.42 6.30 -17.04
C PRO A 70 6.17 5.87 -16.25
N PHE A 71 6.12 4.61 -15.81
CA PHE A 71 5.01 4.09 -15.02
C PHE A 71 5.11 4.42 -13.52
N GLU A 72 6.26 4.87 -13.00
CA GLU A 72 6.47 5.20 -11.58
C GLU A 72 6.12 6.65 -11.23
N ILE A 73 5.48 7.38 -12.15
CA ILE A 73 5.12 8.80 -11.97
C ILE A 73 4.26 9.00 -10.72
N SER A 74 3.33 8.09 -10.42
CA SER A 74 2.47 8.20 -9.22
C SER A 74 3.28 8.16 -7.92
N SER A 75 4.33 7.34 -7.87
CA SER A 75 5.21 7.25 -6.70
C SER A 75 6.01 8.54 -6.53
N TRP A 76 6.42 9.17 -7.63
CA TRP A 76 7.09 10.47 -7.59
C TRP A 76 6.18 11.62 -7.22
N GLU A 77 4.94 11.61 -7.70
CA GLU A 77 3.93 12.58 -7.27
C GLU A 77 3.72 12.49 -5.75
N ALA A 78 3.67 11.27 -5.21
CA ALA A 78 3.59 11.06 -3.76
C ALA A 78 4.84 11.59 -3.03
N THR A 79 6.05 11.28 -3.50
CA THR A 79 7.30 11.79 -2.92
C THR A 79 7.33 13.33 -2.94
N VAL A 80 6.98 13.97 -4.06
CA VAL A 80 6.99 15.44 -4.13
C VAL A 80 5.94 16.03 -3.20
N LYS A 81 4.75 15.43 -3.10
CA LYS A 81 3.72 15.87 -2.13
C LYS A 81 4.23 15.76 -0.69
N HIS A 82 4.88 14.65 -0.32
CA HIS A 82 5.49 14.45 0.99
C HIS A 82 6.47 15.57 1.33
N GLU A 83 7.40 15.86 0.44
CA GLU A 83 8.38 16.93 0.63
C GLU A 83 7.72 18.30 0.75
N LEU A 84 6.71 18.59 -0.08
CA LEU A 84 5.97 19.84 0.01
C LEU A 84 5.24 19.96 1.35
N ILE A 85 4.71 18.88 1.91
CA ILE A 85 4.06 18.90 3.23
C ILE A 85 5.06 19.28 4.32
N HIS A 86 6.32 18.79 4.27
CA HIS A 86 7.37 19.25 5.19
C HIS A 86 7.61 20.76 5.12
N ALA A 87 7.69 21.28 3.89
CA ALA A 87 7.91 22.70 3.66
C ALA A 87 6.72 23.59 4.06
N LEU A 88 5.51 23.03 4.08
CA LEU A 88 4.27 23.78 4.29
C LEU A 88 3.73 23.71 5.71
N VAL A 89 3.90 22.58 6.41
CA VAL A 89 3.31 22.40 7.75
C VAL A 89 4.02 21.37 8.64
N PHE A 90 4.50 20.27 8.08
CA PHE A 90 4.93 19.11 8.87
C PHE A 90 6.43 19.10 9.08
N SER A 91 6.93 19.92 10.00
CA SER A 91 8.31 19.79 10.45
C SER A 91 8.47 20.28 11.89
N PRO A 92 9.43 19.74 12.66
CA PRO A 92 9.69 20.20 14.03
C PRO A 92 9.91 21.71 14.13
N ALA A 93 10.54 22.30 13.12
CA ALA A 93 10.78 23.74 13.05
C ALA A 93 9.48 24.55 12.84
N LEU A 94 8.49 24.01 12.11
CA LEU A 94 7.21 24.67 11.86
C LEU A 94 6.20 24.46 12.99
N PHE A 95 6.25 23.36 13.73
CA PHE A 95 5.38 23.16 14.90
C PHE A 95 5.54 24.28 15.93
N LYS A 96 6.76 24.78 16.09
CA LYS A 96 7.11 25.95 16.92
C LYS A 96 6.57 27.27 16.39
N LYS A 97 5.87 27.27 15.26
CA LYS A 97 5.32 28.44 14.56
C LYS A 97 3.82 28.39 14.44
N PHE A 98 3.17 27.31 14.87
CA PHE A 98 1.71 27.21 14.86
C PHE A 98 1.07 28.32 15.68
N ASN A 99 -0.10 28.76 15.22
CA ASN A 99 -0.90 29.75 15.92
C ASN A 99 -1.43 29.17 17.24
N GLY A 100 -1.38 29.95 18.33
CA GLY A 100 -1.90 29.53 19.63
C GLY A 100 -1.02 28.53 20.40
N ARG A 101 0.21 28.27 19.93
CA ARG A 101 1.19 27.43 20.65
C ARG A 101 1.57 28.01 22.01
N ASN A 102 1.87 27.14 22.97
CA ASN A 102 2.43 27.55 24.26
C ASN A 102 3.96 27.67 24.22
N ARG A 103 4.53 28.27 25.29
CA ARG A 103 5.99 28.38 25.46
C ARG A 103 6.61 26.98 25.54
N MET A 104 7.67 26.77 24.77
CA MET A 104 8.39 25.50 24.65
C MET A 104 9.13 25.15 25.95
N ASN A 105 9.12 23.86 26.29
CA ASN A 105 10.01 23.28 27.28
C ASN A 105 11.08 22.47 26.52
N ASN A 106 12.35 22.81 26.71
CA ASN A 106 13.44 22.04 26.11
C ASN A 106 13.57 20.71 26.87
N GLU A 107 13.11 19.62 26.27
CA GLU A 107 13.47 18.26 26.67
C GLU A 107 14.30 17.60 25.54
N ASN A 108 15.12 16.62 25.89
CA ASN A 108 16.09 16.02 24.97
C ASN A 108 15.42 15.33 23.75
N ASN A 109 16.08 15.43 22.58
CA ASN A 109 15.79 14.82 21.27
C ASN A 109 14.49 15.19 20.53
N THR A 110 13.37 15.49 21.21
CA THR A 110 12.13 15.96 20.56
C THR A 110 11.60 17.19 21.27
N ASP A 111 11.37 18.28 20.52
CA ASP A 111 10.84 19.52 21.10
C ASP A 111 9.41 19.33 21.62
N ILE A 112 9.21 19.46 22.93
CA ILE A 112 7.88 19.46 23.54
C ILE A 112 7.28 20.85 23.42
N ILE A 113 6.16 20.93 22.73
CA ILE A 113 5.43 22.16 22.44
C ILE A 113 4.03 21.98 23.02
N PRO A 114 3.75 22.43 24.25
CA PRO A 114 2.48 22.12 24.91
C PRO A 114 1.28 22.58 24.07
N GLY A 115 0.32 21.68 23.87
CA GLY A 115 -0.84 21.87 22.98
C GLY A 115 -0.59 21.57 21.50
N VAL A 116 0.65 21.28 21.09
CA VAL A 116 1.00 20.86 19.72
C VAL A 116 1.69 19.51 19.72
N VAL A 117 2.85 19.37 20.36
CA VAL A 117 3.62 18.13 20.48
C VAL A 117 3.84 17.81 21.96
N GLU A 118 3.35 16.65 22.39
CA GLU A 118 3.44 16.21 23.78
C GLU A 118 3.93 14.76 23.90
N ARG A 119 4.53 14.43 25.05
CA ARG A 119 5.01 13.09 25.38
C ARG A 119 3.99 12.38 26.27
N PHE A 120 3.70 11.12 25.96
CA PHE A 120 2.91 10.23 26.80
C PHE A 120 3.71 8.97 27.12
N THR A 121 3.50 8.40 28.30
CA THR A 121 4.11 7.12 28.70
C THR A 121 3.05 6.03 28.68
N ARG A 122 3.28 4.99 27.88
CA ARG A 122 2.52 3.74 27.87
C ARG A 122 3.14 2.81 28.90
N THR A 123 2.40 2.48 29.96
CA THR A 123 2.88 1.62 31.06
C THR A 123 2.62 0.13 30.82
N ASP A 124 1.94 -0.18 29.72
CA ASP A 124 1.41 -1.48 29.33
C ASP A 124 2.01 -1.97 28.00
N TRP A 125 3.24 -1.54 27.69
CA TRP A 125 3.96 -1.95 26.49
C TRP A 125 4.56 -3.35 26.67
N GLU A 126 3.97 -4.36 26.04
CA GLU A 126 4.46 -5.74 26.16
C GLU A 126 5.68 -6.01 25.25
N THR A 127 6.69 -6.67 25.84
CA THR A 127 7.90 -7.18 25.18
C THR A 127 8.10 -8.65 25.51
N ALA A 128 9.09 -9.30 24.90
CA ALA A 128 9.52 -10.65 25.24
C ALA A 128 9.95 -10.80 26.71
N ASN A 129 10.48 -9.73 27.32
CA ASN A 129 10.98 -9.72 28.70
C ASN A 129 9.94 -9.20 29.72
N GLY A 130 8.70 -8.99 29.29
CA GLY A 130 7.60 -8.47 30.13
C GLY A 130 7.14 -7.08 29.72
N THR A 131 6.27 -6.50 30.54
CA THR A 131 5.71 -5.17 30.31
C THR A 131 6.65 -4.07 30.78
N ILE A 132 6.88 -3.06 29.95
CA ILE A 132 7.74 -1.91 30.26
C ILE A 132 6.97 -0.58 30.13
N SER A 133 7.58 0.49 30.63
CA SER A 133 7.18 1.86 30.28
C SER A 133 7.82 2.24 28.94
N HIS A 134 7.01 2.72 28.00
CA HIS A 134 7.44 3.15 26.68
C HIS A 134 6.91 4.56 26.40
N ASN A 135 7.80 5.46 25.96
CA ASN A 135 7.44 6.85 25.69
C ASN A 135 7.09 7.04 24.22
N VAL A 136 5.94 7.65 23.98
CA VAL A 136 5.46 8.03 22.65
C VAL A 136 5.33 9.55 22.57
N TYR A 137 5.58 10.10 21.39
CA TYR A 137 5.40 11.52 21.11
C TYR A 137 4.19 11.68 20.19
N MET A 138 3.35 12.66 20.45
CA MET A 138 2.10 12.84 19.70
C MET A 138 1.89 14.29 19.31
N ILE A 139 1.33 14.50 18.11
CA ILE A 139 0.66 15.76 17.80
C ILE A 139 -0.73 15.72 18.42
N VAL A 140 -1.00 16.66 19.32
CA VAL A 140 -2.20 16.69 20.18
C VAL A 140 -3.18 17.81 19.82
N THR A 141 -2.99 18.46 18.68
CA THR A 141 -3.84 19.56 18.24
C THR A 141 -5.30 19.09 18.02
N PRO A 142 -6.29 19.99 18.14
CA PRO A 142 -7.70 19.59 18.28
C PRO A 142 -8.24 18.75 17.13
N ASN A 143 -8.01 19.15 15.87
CA ASN A 143 -8.51 18.42 14.72
C ASN A 143 -7.71 17.13 14.48
N VAL A 144 -6.38 17.16 14.67
CA VAL A 144 -5.54 15.94 14.59
C VAL A 144 -6.03 14.88 15.58
N ARG A 145 -6.25 15.27 16.84
CA ARG A 145 -6.81 14.38 17.87
C ARG A 145 -8.17 13.84 17.46
N LYS A 146 -9.07 14.69 16.96
CA LYS A 146 -10.40 14.28 16.52
C LYS A 146 -10.31 13.23 15.40
N GLU A 147 -9.54 13.50 14.35
CA GLU A 147 -9.41 12.60 13.20
C GLU A 147 -8.68 11.30 13.56
N ALA A 148 -7.69 11.33 14.46
CA ALA A 148 -7.05 10.13 14.98
C ALA A 148 -8.05 9.24 15.75
N ARG A 149 -8.84 9.83 16.66
CA ARG A 149 -9.90 9.10 17.39
C ARG A 149 -10.92 8.48 16.45
N ASP A 150 -11.34 9.24 15.44
CA ASP A 150 -12.31 8.79 14.44
C ASP A 150 -11.78 7.64 13.58
N HIS A 151 -10.50 7.73 13.17
CA HIS A 151 -9.80 6.72 12.38
C HIS A 151 -9.63 5.41 13.14
N PHE A 152 -9.01 5.45 14.33
CA PHE A 152 -8.75 4.25 15.12
C PHE A 152 -9.98 3.73 15.88
N LYS A 153 -11.05 4.53 16.04
CA LYS A 153 -12.16 4.26 16.98
C LYS A 153 -11.69 4.10 18.42
N CYS A 154 -10.85 5.04 18.86
CA CYS A 154 -10.34 5.10 20.23
C CYS A 154 -10.67 6.46 20.87
N PRO A 155 -11.77 6.60 21.63
CA PRO A 155 -12.26 7.90 22.12
C PRO A 155 -11.32 8.65 23.08
N ASP A 156 -10.45 7.94 23.81
CA ASP A 156 -9.51 8.49 24.79
C ASP A 156 -8.10 8.72 24.20
N LEU A 157 -7.90 8.50 22.89
CA LEU A 157 -6.61 8.73 22.24
C LEU A 157 -6.21 10.22 22.37
N GLU A 158 -4.97 10.49 22.73
CA GLU A 158 -4.48 11.82 23.10
C GLU A 158 -4.12 12.69 21.89
N GLY A 159 -3.78 12.06 20.77
CA GLY A 159 -3.35 12.69 19.53
C GLY A 159 -2.99 11.66 18.46
N ALA A 160 -2.18 12.05 17.49
CA ALA A 160 -1.55 11.12 16.55
C ALA A 160 -0.05 11.01 16.81
N GLU A 161 0.44 9.78 16.85
CA GLU A 161 1.83 9.46 17.17
C GLU A 161 2.78 9.89 16.05
N ILE A 162 3.89 10.52 16.44
CA ILE A 162 4.98 10.91 15.55
C ILE A 162 6.18 10.01 15.79
N GLU A 163 6.92 9.79 14.72
CA GLU A 163 8.07 8.91 14.66
C GLU A 163 9.10 9.21 15.76
N ASN A 164 9.48 8.19 16.52
CA ASN A 164 10.45 8.27 17.61
C ASN A 164 11.81 7.60 17.26
N GLN A 165 11.90 6.92 16.11
CA GLN A 165 13.09 6.24 15.63
C GLN A 165 13.62 6.85 14.31
N GLY A 166 14.63 6.20 13.74
CA GLY A 166 15.35 6.69 12.58
C GLY A 166 16.36 7.78 12.90
N GLY A 167 16.73 8.56 11.87
CA GLY A 167 17.70 9.65 11.98
C GLY A 167 17.05 10.99 12.33
N SER A 168 17.87 12.04 12.43
CA SER A 168 17.41 13.43 12.66
C SER A 168 16.48 13.97 11.58
N GLY A 169 16.48 13.37 10.38
CA GLY A 169 15.54 13.70 9.31
C GLY A 169 14.20 12.97 9.43
N THR A 170 14.07 11.98 10.32
CA THR A 170 12.90 11.12 10.45
C THR A 170 12.17 11.39 11.75
N LEU A 171 12.90 11.35 12.86
CA LEU A 171 12.42 11.54 14.22
C LEU A 171 11.70 12.88 14.38
N GLY A 172 10.45 12.82 14.85
CA GLY A 172 9.58 13.96 15.10
C GLY A 172 9.11 14.73 13.85
N ALA A 173 9.56 14.34 12.66
CA ALA A 173 9.20 14.96 11.39
C ALA A 173 8.15 14.17 10.60
N HIS A 174 7.76 13.00 11.09
CA HIS A 174 6.86 12.07 10.41
C HIS A 174 5.82 11.48 11.37
N TRP A 175 4.75 10.95 10.81
CA TRP A 175 3.84 10.07 11.53
C TRP A 175 4.49 8.72 11.84
N GLU A 176 4.12 8.14 12.99
CA GLU A 176 4.58 6.83 13.43
C GLU A 176 4.14 5.71 12.47
N LYS A 177 5.12 5.01 11.87
CA LYS A 177 4.82 4.04 10.82
C LYS A 177 4.14 2.79 11.37
N ARG A 178 4.37 2.38 12.63
CA ARG A 178 3.67 1.23 13.23
C ARG A 178 2.15 1.38 13.13
N VAL A 179 1.63 2.56 13.45
CA VAL A 179 0.18 2.79 13.52
C VAL A 179 -0.41 3.45 12.27
N LEU A 180 0.41 4.02 11.39
CA LEU A 180 -0.04 4.78 10.22
C LEU A 180 0.57 4.33 8.88
N GLU A 181 1.41 3.29 8.85
CA GLU A 181 2.05 2.62 7.69
C GLU A 181 2.09 3.34 6.33
N ASN A 182 0.96 3.42 5.63
CA ASN A 182 0.82 3.97 4.28
C ASN A 182 0.36 5.44 4.24
N GLU A 183 0.30 6.13 5.37
CA GLU A 183 0.08 7.59 5.43
C GLU A 183 1.22 8.31 4.71
N ALA A 184 0.86 9.33 3.93
CA ALA A 184 1.76 10.11 3.10
C ALA A 184 2.96 10.70 3.84
N MET A 185 2.88 10.94 5.15
CA MET A 185 3.91 11.53 6.00
C MET A 185 4.58 10.53 6.96
N THR A 186 4.59 9.23 6.64
CA THR A 186 5.45 8.26 7.35
C THR A 186 6.91 8.34 6.87
N GLY A 187 7.88 8.06 7.75
CA GLY A 187 9.31 8.30 7.51
C GLY A 187 10.01 7.38 6.50
N VAL A 188 9.33 6.34 6.02
CA VAL A 188 9.85 5.42 4.99
C VAL A 188 8.79 5.21 3.92
N SER A 189 9.14 5.62 2.70
CA SER A 189 8.28 5.53 1.52
C SER A 189 7.77 4.10 1.28
N THR A 190 6.48 4.00 1.03
CA THR A 190 5.76 2.77 0.67
C THR A 190 5.41 2.79 -0.83
N GLN A 191 4.80 1.72 -1.35
CA GLN A 191 4.30 1.70 -2.75
C GLN A 191 2.87 2.24 -2.86
N VAL A 192 2.18 2.43 -1.73
CA VAL A 192 0.80 2.92 -1.61
C VAL A 192 0.84 4.11 -0.67
N PHE A 193 0.36 5.27 -1.11
CA PHE A 193 0.50 6.53 -0.39
C PHE A 193 -0.87 7.19 -0.20
N ALA A 194 -1.33 7.19 1.05
CA ALA A 194 -2.59 7.80 1.42
C ALA A 194 -2.34 9.20 2.03
N LEU A 195 -2.71 10.25 1.31
CA LEU A 195 -2.86 11.58 1.92
C LEU A 195 -4.19 11.59 2.69
N THR A 196 -4.11 11.53 4.02
CA THR A 196 -5.30 11.31 4.86
C THR A 196 -5.88 12.59 5.45
N ARG A 197 -7.09 12.47 6.01
CA ARG A 197 -7.72 13.51 6.83
C ARG A 197 -6.84 13.91 8.02
N LEU A 198 -5.98 13.03 8.50
CA LEU A 198 -5.07 13.30 9.61
C LEU A 198 -4.03 14.36 9.26
N THR A 199 -3.33 14.19 8.14
CA THR A 199 -2.36 15.19 7.66
C THR A 199 -3.05 16.50 7.32
N LEU A 200 -4.25 16.46 6.74
CA LEU A 200 -5.01 17.67 6.48
C LEU A 200 -5.44 18.39 7.76
N ALA A 201 -5.82 17.66 8.80
CA ALA A 201 -6.14 18.26 10.10
C ALA A 201 -4.95 19.03 10.68
N LEU A 202 -3.73 18.56 10.42
CA LEU A 202 -2.51 19.30 10.78
C LEU A 202 -2.37 20.61 10.01
N PHE A 203 -2.69 20.63 8.70
CA PHE A 203 -2.75 21.87 7.91
C PHE A 203 -3.73 22.87 8.53
N GLU A 204 -4.91 22.42 8.93
CA GLU A 204 -5.91 23.29 9.57
C GLU A 204 -5.47 23.77 10.95
N ASP A 205 -4.97 22.86 11.79
CA ASP A 205 -4.53 23.14 13.16
C ASP A 205 -3.28 24.04 13.24
N SER A 206 -2.50 24.14 12.17
CA SER A 206 -1.42 25.13 12.07
C SER A 206 -1.92 26.58 12.18
N GLY A 207 -3.20 26.80 11.86
CA GLY A 207 -3.83 28.11 11.78
C GLY A 207 -3.51 28.88 10.50
N TRP A 208 -2.85 28.23 9.53
CA TRP A 208 -2.40 28.85 8.28
C TRP A 208 -3.30 28.57 7.09
N TYR A 209 -4.03 27.46 7.10
CA TYR A 209 -4.77 26.96 5.95
C TYR A 209 -6.22 26.66 6.31
N ARG A 210 -7.10 26.79 5.31
CA ARG A 210 -8.47 26.26 5.35
C ARG A 210 -8.51 25.03 4.48
N VAL A 211 -8.98 23.93 5.05
CA VAL A 211 -8.92 22.62 4.40
C VAL A 211 -10.29 22.23 3.89
N ASN A 212 -10.34 21.74 2.65
CA ASN A 212 -11.51 21.03 2.13
C ASN A 212 -11.27 19.52 2.22
N TYR A 213 -11.84 18.89 3.24
CA TYR A 213 -11.70 17.45 3.45
C TYR A 213 -12.42 16.60 2.39
N GLU A 214 -13.47 17.12 1.74
CA GLU A 214 -14.27 16.38 0.75
C GLU A 214 -13.49 16.15 -0.55
N LEU A 215 -12.70 17.14 -0.99
CA LEU A 215 -11.86 17.02 -2.19
C LEU A 215 -10.86 15.87 -2.06
N VAL A 216 -10.35 15.64 -0.86
CA VAL A 216 -9.44 14.54 -0.58
C VAL A 216 -10.21 13.23 -0.46
N MET A 217 -11.41 13.16 0.12
CA MET A 217 -12.20 11.91 0.14
C MET A 217 -12.56 11.36 -1.26
N SER A 218 -12.70 12.23 -2.27
CA SER A 218 -12.97 11.81 -3.66
C SER A 218 -11.74 11.31 -4.44
N LYS A 219 -10.53 11.59 -3.94
CA LYS A 219 -9.24 11.30 -4.60
C LYS A 219 -8.24 10.53 -3.73
N ALA A 220 -8.49 10.45 -2.42
CA ALA A 220 -7.61 9.81 -1.46
C ALA A 220 -7.88 8.32 -1.47
N GLU A 221 -6.79 7.59 -1.64
CA GLU A 221 -6.69 6.21 -1.24
C GLU A 221 -7.11 6.14 0.24
N GLN A 222 -8.25 5.50 0.53
CA GLN A 222 -8.69 5.29 1.91
C GLN A 222 -7.60 4.49 2.62
N MET A 223 -6.97 5.11 3.63
CA MET A 223 -6.04 4.41 4.49
C MET A 223 -6.83 3.43 5.36
N LEU A 224 -6.77 2.14 5.02
CA LEU A 224 -7.42 1.10 5.82
C LEU A 224 -6.55 0.65 7.00
N TRP A 225 -5.26 0.94 6.96
CA TRP A 225 -4.34 0.60 8.03
C TRP A 225 -4.75 1.28 9.35
N GLY A 226 -4.92 0.50 10.42
CA GLY A 226 -5.34 1.00 11.72
C GLY A 226 -6.81 1.39 11.83
N GLN A 227 -7.55 1.43 10.71
CA GLN A 227 -8.92 1.92 10.70
C GLN A 227 -9.82 1.00 11.55
N HIS A 228 -10.48 1.59 12.55
CA HIS A 228 -11.41 0.93 13.45
C HIS A 228 -10.81 -0.21 14.30
N LEU A 229 -9.48 -0.27 14.46
CA LEU A 229 -8.81 -1.33 15.23
C LEU A 229 -8.79 -1.08 16.76
N GLY A 230 -9.27 0.07 17.21
CA GLY A 230 -9.48 0.40 18.62
C GLY A 230 -8.20 0.80 19.36
N CYS A 231 -8.36 1.06 20.66
CA CYS A 231 -7.32 1.62 21.50
C CYS A 231 -6.10 0.72 21.70
N LYS A 232 -6.30 -0.60 21.75
CA LYS A 232 -5.19 -1.54 21.97
C LYS A 232 -4.21 -1.55 20.79
N PHE A 233 -4.73 -1.46 19.56
CA PHE A 233 -3.89 -1.36 18.37
C PHE A 233 -2.97 -0.14 18.41
N VAL A 234 -3.53 1.03 18.73
CA VAL A 234 -2.81 2.29 18.63
C VAL A 234 -1.97 2.61 19.89
N LYS A 235 -2.42 2.23 21.09
CA LYS A 235 -1.76 2.59 22.36
C LYS A 235 -0.76 1.56 22.88
N GLN A 236 -0.82 0.30 22.43
CA GLN A 236 0.02 -0.80 22.95
C GLN A 236 0.93 -1.37 21.85
N SER A 237 1.83 -2.29 22.24
CA SER A 237 2.76 -2.93 21.31
C SER A 237 2.03 -3.87 20.34
N CYS A 238 2.64 -4.13 19.19
CA CYS A 238 2.10 -5.12 18.25
C CYS A 238 2.09 -6.54 18.83
N LEU A 239 2.93 -6.84 19.83
CA LEU A 239 2.85 -8.10 20.56
C LEU A 239 1.48 -8.28 21.22
N THR A 240 1.00 -7.26 21.94
CA THR A 240 -0.32 -7.29 22.57
C THR A 240 -1.42 -7.51 21.53
N TRP A 241 -1.37 -6.77 20.41
CA TRP A 241 -2.32 -6.96 19.31
C TRP A 241 -2.32 -8.36 18.73
N ILE A 242 -1.13 -8.92 18.44
CA ILE A 242 -0.99 -10.25 17.83
C ILE A 242 -1.51 -11.33 18.79
N LYS A 243 -1.28 -11.19 20.11
CA LYS A 243 -1.79 -12.12 21.13
C LYS A 243 -3.31 -12.11 21.23
N GLU A 244 -3.92 -10.94 21.14
CA GLU A 244 -5.39 -10.81 21.23
C GLU A 244 -6.11 -11.21 19.94
N ASN A 245 -5.40 -11.26 18.81
CA ASN A 245 -5.93 -11.63 17.50
C ASN A 245 -5.23 -12.88 16.95
N PRO A 246 -5.29 -14.04 17.65
CA PRO A 246 -4.49 -15.22 17.31
C PRO A 246 -4.86 -15.82 15.95
N GLU A 247 -6.10 -15.70 15.48
CA GLU A 247 -6.48 -16.27 14.19
C GLU A 247 -6.10 -15.36 13.02
N ASN A 248 -6.20 -14.04 13.19
CA ASN A 248 -5.92 -13.07 12.13
C ASN A 248 -5.42 -11.74 12.73
N PRO A 249 -4.10 -11.60 12.96
CA PRO A 249 -3.52 -10.40 13.55
C PRO A 249 -3.37 -9.23 12.55
N TYR A 250 -4.01 -9.30 11.37
CA TYR A 250 -3.94 -8.26 10.35
C TYR A 250 -4.24 -6.88 10.96
N PRO A 251 -3.44 -5.83 10.66
CA PRO A 251 -2.45 -5.77 9.58
C PRO A 251 -1.04 -6.30 9.94
N PHE A 252 -0.79 -6.62 11.20
CA PHE A 252 0.41 -7.34 11.62
C PHE A 252 0.37 -8.80 11.15
N CYS A 253 1.52 -9.47 11.19
CA CYS A 253 1.66 -10.83 10.72
C CYS A 253 2.59 -11.65 11.63
N LYS A 254 2.43 -12.97 11.59
CA LYS A 254 3.19 -13.88 12.45
C LYS A 254 3.76 -15.11 11.74
N VAL A 255 3.57 -15.20 10.42
CA VAL A 255 4.02 -16.35 9.62
C VAL A 255 4.99 -15.86 8.57
N PHE A 256 6.19 -16.43 8.57
CA PHE A 256 7.24 -16.09 7.61
C PHE A 256 6.78 -16.28 6.17
N GLU A 257 7.12 -15.31 5.32
CA GLU A 257 6.78 -15.30 3.89
C GLU A 257 5.30 -15.43 3.56
N ASP A 258 4.40 -15.33 4.56
CA ASP A 258 2.98 -15.47 4.32
C ASP A 258 2.48 -14.40 3.36
N LEU A 259 1.71 -14.86 2.37
CA LEU A 259 1.19 -14.08 1.28
C LEU A 259 -0.33 -14.03 1.37
N ARG A 260 -0.89 -12.83 1.26
CA ARG A 260 -2.33 -12.61 1.24
C ARG A 260 -2.69 -11.40 0.40
N CYS A 261 -3.98 -11.17 0.24
CA CYS A 261 -4.48 -9.92 -0.31
C CYS A 261 -4.57 -8.85 0.78
N SER A 262 -4.31 -7.60 0.42
CA SER A 262 -4.65 -6.44 1.23
C SER A 262 -6.17 -6.37 1.48
N ALA A 263 -6.58 -5.62 2.50
CA ALA A 263 -7.99 -5.51 2.89
C ALA A 263 -8.90 -5.00 1.75
N ASN A 264 -8.42 -4.04 0.94
CA ASN A 264 -9.11 -3.52 -0.25
C ASN A 264 -8.91 -4.40 -1.50
N ARG A 265 -8.15 -5.49 -1.39
CA ARG A 265 -7.75 -6.39 -2.47
C ARG A 265 -7.05 -5.70 -3.64
N MET A 266 -6.44 -4.53 -3.45
CA MET A 266 -5.74 -3.84 -4.53
C MET A 266 -4.31 -4.35 -4.72
N GLU A 267 -3.77 -5.09 -3.76
CA GLU A 267 -2.40 -5.55 -3.74
C GLU A 267 -2.27 -6.99 -3.20
N LYS A 268 -1.26 -7.71 -3.69
CA LYS A 268 -0.71 -8.85 -2.94
C LYS A 268 0.28 -8.30 -1.92
N VAL A 269 0.19 -8.77 -0.69
CA VAL A 269 1.05 -8.32 0.41
C VAL A 269 1.75 -9.52 1.03
N ARG A 270 2.98 -9.31 1.48
CA ARG A 270 3.82 -10.32 2.14
C ARG A 270 4.14 -9.87 3.55
N CYS A 271 4.11 -10.82 4.47
CA CYS A 271 4.63 -10.62 5.81
C CYS A 271 6.13 -10.27 5.74
N ASN A 272 6.53 -9.12 6.28
CA ASN A 272 7.92 -8.67 6.32
C ASN A 272 8.71 -9.23 7.53
N LEU A 273 8.26 -10.34 8.10
CA LEU A 273 8.93 -11.03 9.20
C LEU A 273 10.21 -11.71 8.68
N ILE A 274 11.36 -11.41 9.32
CA ILE A 274 12.67 -12.00 9.03
C ILE A 274 13.31 -12.57 10.30
N SER A 275 14.19 -13.57 10.15
CA SER A 275 14.78 -14.31 11.29
C SER A 275 16.17 -13.80 11.68
N ASP A 276 16.82 -13.04 10.79
CA ASP A 276 18.23 -12.67 10.85
C ASP A 276 18.45 -11.17 11.13
N GLN A 277 17.43 -10.48 11.64
CA GLN A 277 17.55 -9.09 12.02
C GLN A 277 18.49 -8.94 13.22
N LYS A 278 19.53 -8.12 13.04
CA LYS A 278 20.55 -7.85 14.07
C LYS A 278 20.25 -6.53 14.75
N ASN A 279 20.66 -6.41 16.02
CA ASN A 279 20.62 -5.18 16.81
C ASN A 279 19.19 -4.65 17.08
N VAL A 280 18.24 -5.54 17.35
CA VAL A 280 16.90 -5.13 17.81
C VAL A 280 16.98 -4.76 19.31
N PRO A 281 16.60 -3.54 19.72
CA PRO A 281 16.57 -3.16 21.13
C PRO A 281 15.57 -4.02 21.92
N ALA A 282 15.84 -4.27 23.20
CA ALA A 282 15.00 -5.12 24.04
C ALA A 282 13.56 -4.63 24.20
N GLU A 283 13.31 -3.32 24.06
CA GLU A 283 11.97 -2.72 24.09
C GLU A 283 11.11 -3.03 22.84
N TYR A 284 11.74 -3.50 21.77
CA TYR A 284 11.12 -3.92 20.50
C TYR A 284 11.32 -5.41 20.21
N ASP A 285 11.84 -6.18 21.17
CA ASP A 285 11.87 -7.63 21.06
C ASP A 285 10.50 -8.18 21.49
N TYR A 286 9.81 -8.81 20.54
CA TYR A 286 8.47 -9.41 20.75
C TYR A 286 8.48 -10.94 20.72
N ASN A 287 9.66 -11.58 20.74
CA ASN A 287 9.78 -13.03 20.61
C ASN A 287 9.31 -13.76 21.88
N ILE A 288 8.03 -14.15 21.93
CA ILE A 288 7.51 -15.10 22.92
C ILE A 288 7.33 -16.50 22.30
N PRO A 289 7.33 -17.58 23.12
CA PRO A 289 7.19 -18.94 22.60
C PRO A 289 5.98 -19.13 21.70
N ASN A 290 6.18 -19.77 20.54
CA ASN A 290 5.13 -20.10 19.56
C ASN A 290 4.39 -18.91 18.92
N LEU A 291 4.86 -17.66 19.11
CA LEU A 291 4.26 -16.49 18.47
C LEU A 291 4.44 -16.54 16.95
N TYR A 292 5.70 -16.65 16.52
CA TYR A 292 6.09 -16.62 15.12
C TYR A 292 6.34 -18.02 14.59
N LYS A 293 5.91 -18.26 13.35
CA LYS A 293 5.98 -19.57 12.71
C LYS A 293 6.53 -19.48 11.30
N ASP A 294 7.18 -20.55 10.86
CA ASP A 294 7.47 -20.73 9.44
C ASP A 294 6.24 -21.27 8.67
N MET A 295 6.36 -21.37 7.34
CA MET A 295 5.30 -21.92 6.48
C MET A 295 4.97 -23.41 6.77
N LYS A 296 5.79 -24.11 7.56
CA LYS A 296 5.54 -25.49 8.02
C LYS A 296 4.92 -25.54 9.41
N GLY A 297 4.62 -24.39 10.01
CA GLY A 297 4.05 -24.26 11.34
C GLY A 297 5.04 -24.43 12.49
N ARG A 298 6.35 -24.47 12.22
CA ARG A 298 7.40 -24.61 13.25
C ARG A 298 7.65 -23.25 13.89
N SER A 299 7.80 -23.21 15.21
CA SER A 299 8.14 -22.00 15.94
C SER A 299 9.53 -21.50 15.52
N VAL A 300 9.64 -20.21 15.23
CA VAL A 300 10.88 -19.55 14.82
C VAL A 300 10.95 -18.17 15.45
N PRO A 301 12.13 -17.65 15.84
CA PRO A 301 12.25 -16.25 16.20
C PRO A 301 12.17 -15.36 14.96
N GLY A 302 11.74 -14.12 15.13
CA GLY A 302 11.74 -13.15 14.04
C GLY A 302 11.36 -11.73 14.46
N HIS A 303 11.64 -10.80 13.56
CA HIS A 303 11.37 -9.37 13.72
C HIS A 303 10.86 -8.79 12.41
N GLY A 304 10.13 -7.67 12.51
CA GLY A 304 9.80 -6.84 11.36
C GLY A 304 11.02 -6.02 10.91
N VAL A 305 11.21 -5.93 9.59
CA VAL A 305 12.42 -5.37 8.95
C VAL A 305 12.72 -3.90 9.29
N LEU A 306 11.72 -3.11 9.68
CA LEU A 306 11.84 -1.66 9.82
C LEU A 306 11.83 -1.24 11.28
N ASP A 307 12.83 -0.44 11.65
CA ASP A 307 12.93 0.23 12.96
C ASP A 307 11.78 1.21 13.16
N VAL A 308 11.52 2.09 12.19
CA VAL A 308 10.41 3.06 12.20
C VAL A 308 9.00 2.44 12.33
N ALA A 309 8.87 1.11 12.24
CA ALA A 309 7.63 0.40 12.49
C ALA A 309 7.69 -0.38 13.81
N ASP A 310 8.51 0.09 14.76
CA ASP A 310 8.82 -0.55 16.05
C ASP A 310 9.27 -2.00 15.93
N PHE A 311 9.92 -2.39 14.82
CA PHE A 311 10.25 -3.79 14.51
C PHE A 311 9.04 -4.74 14.50
N CYS A 312 7.82 -4.20 14.39
CA CYS A 312 6.61 -5.00 14.28
C CYS A 312 6.54 -5.67 12.90
N PRO A 313 6.29 -7.00 12.83
CA PRO A 313 6.09 -7.67 11.57
C PRO A 313 4.68 -7.40 11.03
N TYR A 314 4.62 -7.00 9.76
CA TYR A 314 3.37 -6.64 9.09
C TYR A 314 3.33 -7.02 7.61
N TYR A 315 2.12 -7.04 7.06
CA TYR A 315 1.91 -7.27 5.63
C TYR A 315 2.16 -5.99 4.83
N ARG A 316 3.10 -6.05 3.88
CA ARG A 316 3.41 -4.94 2.97
C ARG A 316 3.47 -5.37 1.51
N VAL A 317 3.31 -4.40 0.62
CA VAL A 317 3.63 -4.57 -0.81
C VAL A 317 5.11 -4.95 -0.93
N TYR A 318 5.42 -5.88 -1.83
CA TYR A 318 6.79 -6.33 -2.06
C TYR A 318 7.12 -6.20 -3.55
N SER A 319 8.36 -5.82 -3.85
CA SER A 319 8.89 -5.89 -5.21
C SER A 319 9.36 -7.30 -5.50
N SER A 320 9.16 -7.78 -6.72
CA SER A 320 9.72 -9.08 -7.05
C SER A 320 11.22 -9.00 -7.33
N LEU A 321 11.96 -9.99 -6.82
CA LEU A 321 13.43 -10.10 -6.91
C LEU A 321 13.96 -10.24 -8.35
N SER A 322 13.09 -10.56 -9.33
CA SER A 322 13.55 -10.92 -10.68
C SER A 322 13.53 -9.78 -11.69
N GLU A 323 12.84 -8.66 -11.44
CA GLU A 323 12.83 -7.52 -12.37
C GLU A 323 12.72 -6.19 -11.60
N GLU A 324 13.80 -5.40 -11.66
CA GLU A 324 13.87 -4.05 -11.10
C GLU A 324 12.66 -3.22 -11.59
N GLY A 325 11.77 -2.82 -10.68
CA GLY A 325 10.64 -1.92 -10.97
C GLY A 325 9.25 -2.56 -11.11
N SER A 326 9.08 -3.85 -10.80
CA SER A 326 7.73 -4.45 -10.63
C SER A 326 7.41 -4.64 -9.14
N ASP A 327 6.21 -4.21 -8.73
CA ASP A 327 5.66 -4.42 -7.39
C ASP A 327 4.46 -5.37 -7.43
N THR A 328 3.74 -5.49 -6.30
CA THR A 328 2.62 -6.43 -6.17
C THR A 328 1.25 -5.76 -6.16
N ARG A 329 1.15 -4.49 -6.59
CA ARG A 329 -0.13 -3.80 -6.79
C ARG A 329 -0.84 -4.36 -8.02
N CYS A 330 -2.03 -4.91 -7.82
CA CYS A 330 -2.84 -5.47 -8.91
C CYS A 330 -3.37 -4.37 -9.84
N THR A 331 -3.63 -3.18 -9.30
CA THR A 331 -4.15 -2.04 -10.04
C THR A 331 -3.13 -1.40 -10.99
N PHE A 332 -1.86 -1.77 -10.84
CA PHE A 332 -0.76 -1.15 -11.53
C PHE A 332 -0.38 -1.87 -12.83
N SER A 333 -0.82 -1.34 -13.97
CA SER A 333 -0.60 -1.98 -15.29
C SER A 333 0.87 -2.15 -15.69
N GLY A 334 1.80 -1.42 -15.06
CA GLY A 334 3.24 -1.59 -15.25
C GLY A 334 3.77 -2.96 -14.81
N ASN A 335 3.03 -3.68 -13.96
CA ASN A 335 3.35 -5.04 -13.53
C ASN A 335 2.97 -6.12 -14.57
N MET A 336 2.33 -5.73 -15.68
CA MET A 336 2.05 -6.65 -16.78
C MET A 336 3.39 -7.17 -17.35
N ASN A 337 3.50 -8.48 -17.57
CA ASN A 337 4.67 -9.23 -18.07
C ASN A 337 5.63 -9.82 -17.02
N TYR A 338 5.37 -9.68 -15.72
CA TYR A 338 6.22 -10.25 -14.67
C TYR A 338 6.33 -11.80 -14.74
N ASN A 339 5.26 -12.48 -15.18
CA ASN A 339 5.21 -13.93 -15.17
C ASN A 339 4.04 -14.53 -16.00
N ASN A 340 4.34 -15.43 -16.93
CA ASN A 340 3.33 -16.09 -17.77
C ASN A 340 2.65 -17.30 -17.14
N TYR A 341 3.15 -17.86 -16.02
CA TYR A 341 2.55 -19.05 -15.40
C TYR A 341 1.49 -18.74 -14.33
N SER A 342 1.39 -17.51 -13.81
CA SER A 342 0.36 -17.15 -12.82
C SER A 342 -0.97 -16.71 -13.44
N LEU A 343 -0.99 -16.49 -14.77
CA LEU A 343 -2.15 -16.03 -15.55
C LEU A 343 -2.75 -14.71 -15.03
N GLU A 344 -1.93 -13.92 -14.32
CA GLU A 344 -2.33 -12.67 -13.69
C GLU A 344 -2.61 -11.59 -14.73
N VAL A 345 -3.48 -10.66 -14.36
CA VAL A 345 -3.77 -9.45 -15.13
C VAL A 345 -3.63 -8.26 -14.20
N PHE A 346 -2.87 -7.26 -14.63
CA PHE A 346 -2.68 -6.01 -13.92
C PHE A 346 -3.36 -4.88 -14.68
N SER A 347 -4.38 -4.29 -14.07
CA SER A 347 -5.20 -3.22 -14.67
C SER A 347 -5.96 -2.46 -13.58
N PRO A 348 -6.51 -1.26 -13.84
CA PRO A 348 -7.26 -0.52 -12.82
C PRO A 348 -8.43 -1.31 -12.18
N THR A 349 -9.01 -2.27 -12.91
CA THR A 349 -10.07 -3.16 -12.43
C THR A 349 -9.56 -4.46 -11.80
N ALA A 350 -8.27 -4.73 -11.86
CA ALA A 350 -7.70 -5.94 -11.29
C ALA A 350 -7.66 -5.86 -9.76
N ARG A 351 -7.92 -7.00 -9.12
CA ARG A 351 -7.88 -7.17 -7.67
C ARG A 351 -7.19 -8.48 -7.32
N CYS A 352 -6.73 -8.57 -6.08
CA CYS A 352 -6.09 -9.74 -5.51
C CYS A 352 -7.15 -10.76 -5.06
N PHE A 353 -6.93 -12.02 -5.42
CA PHE A 353 -7.74 -13.16 -5.05
C PHE A 353 -6.87 -14.27 -4.46
N GLN A 354 -7.47 -15.04 -3.55
CA GLN A 354 -6.85 -16.24 -3.01
C GLN A 354 -6.89 -17.38 -4.04
N LEU A 355 -5.84 -18.19 -4.05
CA LEU A 355 -5.66 -19.35 -4.90
C LEU A 355 -5.64 -20.62 -4.04
N ASP A 356 -6.64 -21.46 -4.21
CA ASP A 356 -6.76 -22.72 -3.48
C ASP A 356 -5.80 -23.78 -4.05
N GLY A 357 -4.81 -24.19 -3.25
CA GLY A 357 -3.76 -25.14 -3.63
C GLY A 357 -2.67 -24.57 -4.54
N GLY A 358 -2.61 -23.24 -4.70
CA GLY A 358 -1.55 -22.56 -5.45
C GLY A 358 -1.63 -22.74 -6.97
N ILE A 359 -0.47 -22.74 -7.63
CA ILE A 359 -0.34 -22.82 -9.09
C ILE A 359 0.44 -24.07 -9.47
N LYS A 360 -0.17 -24.93 -10.28
CA LYS A 360 0.44 -26.15 -10.83
C LYS A 360 0.80 -25.94 -12.30
N VAL A 361 2.02 -26.30 -12.69
CA VAL A 361 2.48 -26.25 -14.09
C VAL A 361 2.93 -27.63 -14.52
N LYS A 362 2.30 -28.19 -15.56
CA LYS A 362 2.66 -29.48 -16.16
C LYS A 362 3.22 -29.26 -17.57
N ASN A 363 4.44 -29.72 -17.82
CA ASN A 363 5.07 -29.70 -19.14
C ASN A 363 5.72 -31.07 -19.45
N GLU A 364 6.47 -31.15 -20.54
CA GLU A 364 7.15 -32.38 -20.99
C GLU A 364 8.24 -32.85 -20.01
N ILE A 365 8.81 -31.93 -19.23
CA ILE A 365 9.89 -32.20 -18.28
C ILE A 365 9.34 -32.71 -16.94
N GLY A 366 8.11 -32.30 -16.57
CA GLY A 366 7.46 -32.77 -15.35
C GLY A 366 6.37 -31.85 -14.85
N THR A 367 6.02 -31.99 -13.57
CA THR A 367 5.03 -31.16 -12.88
C THR A 367 5.71 -30.34 -11.80
N ARG A 368 5.54 -29.01 -11.85
CA ARG A 368 6.01 -28.07 -10.82
C ARG A 368 4.82 -27.49 -10.07
N PHE A 369 4.99 -27.27 -8.77
CA PHE A 369 4.00 -26.64 -7.91
C PHE A 369 4.58 -25.38 -7.28
N TRP A 370 3.85 -24.29 -7.38
CA TRP A 370 4.18 -23.01 -6.75
C TRP A 370 3.18 -22.75 -5.63
N PHE A 371 3.70 -22.52 -4.42
CA PHE A 371 2.91 -22.25 -3.22
C PHE A 371 2.31 -20.84 -3.17
N GLN A 372 2.48 -20.03 -4.23
CA GLN A 372 1.81 -18.73 -4.34
C GLN A 372 0.29 -18.94 -4.25
N ASN A 373 -0.27 -18.48 -3.13
CA ASN A 373 -1.67 -18.66 -2.73
C ASN A 373 -2.52 -17.42 -3.03
N VAL A 374 -2.00 -16.44 -3.76
CA VAL A 374 -2.70 -15.23 -4.19
C VAL A 374 -2.32 -14.79 -5.60
N GLY A 375 -3.26 -14.19 -6.33
CA GLY A 375 -3.05 -13.70 -7.70
C GLY A 375 -3.91 -12.48 -8.03
N CYS A 376 -3.40 -11.63 -8.93
CA CYS A 376 -4.10 -10.47 -9.46
C CYS A 376 -4.91 -10.83 -10.71
N TYR A 377 -6.22 -10.59 -10.69
CA TYR A 377 -7.13 -10.89 -11.81
C TYR A 377 -8.11 -9.75 -12.04
N GLU A 378 -8.59 -9.57 -13.27
CA GLU A 378 -9.62 -8.58 -13.59
C GLU A 378 -10.92 -8.95 -12.89
N ALA A 379 -11.56 -7.94 -12.30
CA ALA A 379 -12.80 -8.12 -11.57
C ALA A 379 -13.79 -7.03 -11.94
N ILE A 380 -15.00 -7.42 -12.30
CA ILE A 380 -16.09 -6.49 -12.63
C ILE A 380 -17.38 -6.93 -11.93
N CYS A 381 -18.20 -5.95 -11.58
CA CYS A 381 -19.54 -6.16 -11.04
C CYS A 381 -20.53 -5.96 -12.19
N LYS A 382 -21.02 -7.06 -12.75
CA LYS A 382 -21.90 -7.06 -13.92
C LYS A 382 -22.96 -8.15 -13.79
N ASP A 383 -24.16 -7.88 -14.27
CA ASP A 383 -25.31 -8.79 -14.20
C ASP A 383 -25.66 -9.16 -12.75
N ASN A 384 -25.57 -8.16 -11.86
CA ASN A 384 -25.75 -8.29 -10.41
C ASN A 384 -24.84 -9.35 -9.76
N ARG A 385 -23.63 -9.56 -10.29
CA ARG A 385 -22.66 -10.52 -9.73
C ARG A 385 -21.23 -10.03 -9.93
N LEU A 386 -20.34 -10.53 -9.08
CA LEU A 386 -18.91 -10.44 -9.30
C LEU A 386 -18.51 -11.40 -10.42
N GLN A 387 -17.75 -10.90 -11.40
CA GLN A 387 -17.15 -11.72 -12.44
C GLN A 387 -15.63 -11.51 -12.45
N ILE A 388 -14.88 -12.60 -12.57
CA ILE A 388 -13.42 -12.63 -12.51
C ILE A 388 -12.85 -13.13 -13.83
N LYS A 389 -11.76 -12.55 -14.30
CA LYS A 389 -11.09 -12.94 -15.55
C LYS A 389 -9.57 -13.02 -15.38
N THR A 390 -9.02 -14.13 -15.86
CA THR A 390 -7.57 -14.35 -15.99
C THR A 390 -7.09 -13.96 -17.39
N GLN A 391 -5.76 -13.89 -17.57
CA GLN A 391 -5.17 -13.55 -18.87
C GLN A 391 -5.69 -14.48 -19.97
N ASN A 392 -6.22 -13.91 -21.07
CA ASN A 392 -6.80 -14.66 -22.19
C ASN A 392 -7.94 -15.62 -21.79
N SER A 393 -8.86 -15.20 -20.91
CA SER A 393 -10.13 -15.92 -20.65
C SER A 393 -11.35 -15.04 -20.85
N LYS A 394 -12.51 -15.70 -20.92
CA LYS A 394 -13.79 -15.08 -20.61
C LYS A 394 -13.88 -14.73 -19.11
N PHE A 395 -14.84 -13.91 -18.74
CA PHE A 395 -15.22 -13.71 -17.35
C PHE A 395 -15.94 -14.94 -16.80
N TYR A 396 -15.62 -15.31 -15.56
CA TYR A 396 -16.28 -16.37 -14.81
C TYR A 396 -17.10 -15.75 -13.67
N PRO A 397 -18.37 -16.13 -13.49
CA PRO A 397 -19.21 -15.60 -12.43
C PRO A 397 -18.91 -16.23 -11.07
N CYS A 398 -18.95 -15.41 -10.02
CA CYS A 398 -19.01 -15.83 -8.63
C CYS A 398 -20.47 -15.82 -8.17
N TYR A 399 -21.01 -17.00 -7.83
CA TYR A 399 -22.38 -17.16 -7.36
C TYR A 399 -22.51 -17.16 -5.84
N GLN A 400 -21.43 -17.47 -5.11
CA GLN A 400 -21.36 -17.44 -3.65
C GLN A 400 -19.92 -17.30 -3.18
N ALA A 401 -19.72 -16.86 -1.94
CA ALA A 401 -18.42 -16.85 -1.29
C ALA A 401 -17.85 -18.28 -1.16
N GLY A 402 -16.53 -18.43 -1.35
CA GLY A 402 -15.85 -19.73 -1.27
C GLY A 402 -15.99 -20.61 -2.52
N GLN A 403 -16.80 -20.22 -3.51
CA GLN A 403 -16.86 -20.92 -4.80
C GLN A 403 -15.47 -20.94 -5.46
N LEU A 404 -15.09 -22.10 -6.01
CA LEU A 404 -13.86 -22.25 -6.77
C LEU A 404 -14.10 -22.04 -8.27
N ILE A 405 -13.28 -21.19 -8.89
CA ILE A 405 -13.17 -21.07 -10.36
C ILE A 405 -11.94 -21.88 -10.78
N HIS A 406 -12.17 -22.96 -11.52
CA HIS A 406 -11.12 -23.87 -11.97
C HIS A 406 -10.48 -23.38 -13.28
N ILE A 407 -9.23 -22.93 -13.21
CA ILE A 407 -8.48 -22.45 -14.37
C ILE A 407 -7.56 -23.55 -14.87
N GLU A 408 -7.59 -23.83 -16.18
CA GLU A 408 -6.70 -24.77 -16.84
C GLU A 408 -6.36 -24.27 -18.25
N LYS A 409 -5.12 -23.82 -18.46
CA LYS A 409 -4.70 -23.24 -19.74
C LYS A 409 -3.35 -23.75 -20.20
N ARG A 410 -3.24 -24.00 -21.50
CA ARG A 410 -1.95 -24.24 -22.15
C ARG A 410 -1.30 -22.90 -22.48
N VAL A 411 -0.17 -22.63 -21.84
CA VAL A 411 0.63 -21.43 -22.07
C VAL A 411 1.85 -21.81 -22.92
N HIS A 412 2.07 -21.08 -24.02
CA HIS A 412 3.19 -21.33 -24.92
C HIS A 412 4.52 -21.27 -24.17
N ARG A 413 5.43 -22.23 -24.42
CA ARG A 413 6.74 -22.42 -23.75
C ARG A 413 6.71 -22.68 -22.24
N VAL A 414 5.54 -22.70 -21.60
CA VAL A 414 5.41 -22.96 -20.15
C VAL A 414 4.83 -24.35 -19.89
N GLY A 415 3.74 -24.71 -20.58
CA GLY A 415 3.00 -25.96 -20.35
C GLY A 415 1.54 -25.70 -19.97
N THR A 416 0.88 -26.71 -19.40
CA THR A 416 -0.47 -26.59 -18.85
C THR A 416 -0.40 -26.04 -17.44
N VAL A 417 -0.94 -24.84 -17.25
CA VAL A 417 -1.11 -24.18 -15.96
C VAL A 417 -2.48 -24.53 -15.40
N THR A 418 -2.55 -24.93 -14.14
CA THR A 418 -3.79 -25.20 -13.41
C THR A 418 -3.78 -24.44 -12.08
N THR A 419 -4.87 -23.73 -11.78
CA THR A 419 -5.08 -23.08 -10.48
C THR A 419 -6.58 -22.96 -10.18
N ARG A 420 -6.93 -22.64 -8.93
CA ARG A 420 -8.33 -22.48 -8.50
C ARG A 420 -8.46 -21.15 -7.77
N ILE A 421 -9.24 -20.24 -8.35
CA ILE A 421 -9.49 -18.92 -7.74
C ILE A 421 -10.65 -19.06 -6.77
N VAL A 422 -10.48 -18.55 -5.55
CA VAL A 422 -11.55 -18.51 -4.53
C VAL A 422 -12.36 -17.23 -4.70
N CYS A 423 -13.65 -17.37 -5.00
CA CYS A 423 -14.59 -16.26 -5.07
C CYS A 423 -14.81 -15.63 -3.69
N PRO A 424 -14.65 -14.30 -3.54
CA PRO A 424 -15.05 -13.61 -2.33
C PRO A 424 -16.57 -13.40 -2.28
N SER A 425 -17.05 -12.85 -1.17
CA SER A 425 -18.42 -12.35 -1.09
C SER A 425 -18.66 -11.26 -2.13
N CYS A 426 -19.73 -11.41 -2.94
CA CYS A 426 -20.13 -10.38 -3.89
C CYS A 426 -20.48 -9.09 -3.16
N THR A 427 -21.25 -9.17 -2.07
CA THR A 427 -21.75 -7.97 -1.38
C THR A 427 -20.63 -7.17 -0.74
N GLU A 428 -19.59 -7.83 -0.23
CA GLU A 428 -18.40 -7.17 0.30
C GLU A 428 -17.58 -6.50 -0.81
N PHE A 429 -17.53 -7.12 -1.99
CA PHE A 429 -16.70 -6.64 -3.09
C PHE A 429 -17.39 -5.56 -3.94
N CYS A 430 -18.61 -5.83 -4.40
CA CYS A 430 -19.37 -4.99 -5.31
C CYS A 430 -20.34 -4.05 -4.59
N GLY A 431 -20.69 -4.33 -3.34
CA GLY A 431 -21.78 -3.65 -2.63
C GLY A 431 -23.12 -4.35 -2.83
N ARG A 432 -23.95 -4.34 -1.79
CA ARG A 432 -25.22 -5.09 -1.72
C ARG A 432 -26.19 -4.80 -2.87
N GLN A 433 -26.23 -3.57 -3.36
CA GLN A 433 -27.12 -3.15 -4.46
C GLN A 433 -26.74 -3.72 -5.83
N TYR A 434 -25.52 -4.25 -5.99
CA TYR A 434 -25.00 -4.80 -7.23
C TYR A 434 -24.85 -6.33 -7.19
N CYS A 435 -25.45 -6.98 -6.18
CA CYS A 435 -25.32 -8.41 -5.95
C CYS A 435 -26.66 -9.09 -5.76
N ALA A 436 -26.96 -10.03 -6.64
CA ALA A 436 -28.04 -10.99 -6.46
C ALA A 436 -27.70 -11.92 -5.28
N PRO A 437 -28.73 -12.55 -4.65
CA PRO A 437 -28.51 -13.53 -3.60
C PRO A 437 -27.59 -14.67 -4.03
N ASP A 438 -26.89 -15.22 -3.04
CA ASP A 438 -26.01 -16.35 -3.21
C ASP A 438 -26.79 -17.54 -3.79
N LYS A 439 -26.16 -18.21 -4.75
CA LYS A 439 -26.74 -19.38 -5.42
C LYS A 439 -25.73 -20.52 -5.36
N GLN A 440 -26.08 -21.59 -4.65
CA GLN A 440 -25.29 -22.81 -4.69
C GLN A 440 -25.37 -23.43 -6.09
N ILE A 441 -24.22 -23.59 -6.71
CA ILE A 441 -24.07 -24.23 -8.01
C ILE A 441 -23.24 -25.49 -7.82
N THR A 442 -23.78 -26.64 -8.24
CA THR A 442 -23.07 -27.92 -8.25
C THR A 442 -22.18 -28.09 -9.48
N ALA A 443 -22.44 -27.32 -10.53
CA ALA A 443 -21.65 -27.33 -11.76
C ALA A 443 -20.26 -26.73 -11.55
N ARG A 444 -19.24 -27.37 -12.13
CA ARG A 444 -17.85 -26.88 -12.14
C ARG A 444 -17.77 -25.58 -12.94
N ILE A 445 -17.44 -24.47 -12.28
CA ILE A 445 -17.20 -23.18 -12.92
C ILE A 445 -15.72 -23.04 -13.26
N GLY A 446 -15.40 -22.69 -14.51
CA GLY A 446 -14.02 -22.54 -14.95
C GLY A 446 -13.80 -22.92 -16.41
N ASP A 447 -12.54 -23.17 -16.75
CA ASP A 447 -12.13 -23.70 -18.06
C ASP A 447 -12.64 -25.13 -18.25
N PRO A 448 -13.07 -25.51 -19.47
CA PRO A 448 -13.54 -26.87 -19.74
C PRO A 448 -12.43 -27.89 -19.45
N THR A 449 -12.75 -28.97 -18.74
CA THR A 449 -11.83 -30.10 -18.61
C THR A 449 -11.65 -30.74 -19.97
N ARG A 450 -10.40 -31.01 -20.38
CA ARG A 450 -10.14 -31.91 -21.51
C ARG A 450 -10.49 -33.35 -21.11
N GLY A 451 -11.78 -33.67 -21.11
CA GLY A 451 -12.29 -34.97 -20.68
C GLY A 451 -13.71 -35.31 -21.15
N THR A 452 -14.36 -34.47 -21.94
CA THR A 452 -15.67 -34.83 -22.50
C THR A 452 -15.68 -34.52 -23.99
N ILE A 453 -15.17 -35.47 -24.77
CA ILE A 453 -15.65 -35.64 -26.13
C ILE A 453 -17.09 -36.14 -25.98
N CYS A 454 -18.05 -35.22 -25.93
CA CYS A 454 -19.41 -35.60 -26.31
C CYS A 454 -19.37 -35.87 -27.82
N LEU A 455 -19.25 -37.15 -28.17
CA LEU A 455 -19.65 -37.65 -29.47
C LEU A 455 -21.14 -37.33 -29.63
N HIS A 456 -21.46 -36.13 -30.11
CA HIS A 456 -22.74 -35.92 -30.74
C HIS A 456 -22.70 -36.71 -32.04
N THR A 457 -23.33 -37.89 -32.00
CA THR A 457 -23.80 -38.59 -33.18
C THR A 457 -24.71 -37.64 -33.96
N LYS A 458 -24.14 -36.91 -34.91
CA LYS A 458 -24.92 -36.30 -35.99
C LYS A 458 -25.47 -37.46 -36.82
N SER A 459 -26.77 -37.73 -36.68
CA SER A 459 -27.51 -38.55 -37.64
C SER A 459 -27.29 -37.95 -39.03
N ILE A 460 -26.57 -38.69 -39.87
CA ILE A 460 -26.44 -38.40 -41.29
C ILE A 460 -27.81 -38.73 -41.90
N SER A 461 -28.58 -37.70 -42.22
CA SER A 461 -29.75 -37.85 -43.09
C SER A 461 -29.24 -37.91 -44.53
N ILE A 462 -29.25 -39.12 -45.10
CA ILE A 462 -29.02 -39.36 -46.52
C ILE A 462 -30.24 -38.86 -47.27
N ILE A 463 -30.11 -37.74 -47.98
CA ILE A 463 -31.13 -37.26 -48.93
C ILE A 463 -30.85 -37.96 -50.26
N PHE A 464 -31.75 -38.85 -50.66
CA PHE A 464 -31.82 -39.40 -52.01
C PHE A 464 -32.36 -38.31 -52.96
N LEU A 465 -31.54 -37.88 -53.92
CA LEU A 465 -31.96 -37.06 -55.06
C LEU A 465 -32.26 -37.98 -56.24
N LEU A 466 -33.56 -38.25 -56.43
CA LEU A 466 -34.11 -38.72 -57.71
C LEU A 466 -34.55 -37.48 -58.48
N ALA A 467 -33.91 -37.20 -59.61
CA ALA A 467 -34.41 -36.27 -60.60
C ALA A 467 -34.27 -36.90 -61.99
N SER A 468 -35.42 -37.11 -62.59
CA SER A 468 -35.73 -37.74 -63.87
C SER A 468 -35.21 -36.93 -65.06
N LEU A 469 -34.74 -37.67 -66.08
CA LEU A 469 -34.57 -37.17 -67.44
C LEU A 469 -35.93 -36.81 -68.04
N GLU A 470 -36.08 -35.61 -68.57
CA GLU A 470 -36.92 -35.34 -69.74
C GLU A 470 -36.18 -34.39 -70.69
N THR A 471 -35.88 -34.93 -71.87
CA THR A 471 -35.57 -34.24 -73.12
C THR A 471 -36.77 -33.43 -73.60
N TYR A 472 -36.56 -32.22 -74.17
CA TYR A 472 -37.04 -31.84 -75.52
C TYR A 472 -36.51 -30.47 -75.97
N PHE A 473 -36.47 -30.36 -77.30
CA PHE A 473 -35.80 -29.42 -78.20
C PHE A 473 -36.57 -28.10 -78.47
N PHE A 474 -35.95 -27.25 -79.31
CA PHE A 474 -36.38 -26.00 -79.98
C PHE A 474 -36.07 -24.72 -79.19
N LEU A 475 -35.31 -23.72 -79.69
CA LEU A 475 -34.92 -23.30 -81.04
C LEU A 475 -33.55 -22.61 -81.00
#